data_AF-A0A0F0FSP8-F1
#
_entry.id   AF-A0A0F0FSP8-F1
#
_cell.length_a   1.000
_cell.length_b   1.000
_cell.length_c   1.000
_cell.angle_alpha   90.00
_cell.angle_beta   90.00
_cell.angle_gamma   90.00
#
_symmetry.space_group_name_H-M   'P 1'
#
loop_
_entity.id
_entity.type
_entity.pdbx_description
1 polymer ?
#
loop_
_entity_poly.entity_id
_entity_poly.type
_entity_poly.pdbx_seq_one_letter_code
_entity_poly.pdbx_strand_id
1 'polypeptide(L)'
;MTTAPSLAPEPAAANAAAAQENAVYRKVAWRLLPFLMLCYVVAYLDRVNVGFAKLHMLGDLRFSESAYGLGAGLFFIGYFFFEVPSNILMHRIGAKATISRIMIMWSLISAAMVFVQTTTQFYVLRFLLGAAEAGFYPGMILYLTYWFPSHRRARMVALFMCAIPVSGIFGGPLSGFIMESMQGVAGLRGWQWMFLIEAVPSLLVGFAVLAYLDNNIRSAGWLTQSEKELLERNIASENAAKGGHMTMRQLFSDSRIIKMACICFCTVMGQYGLTFWLPSLIRQSGVTGALNIGLLTAIPFSVAVCSMILVSRSSDRMRERRWHLIVPFCCGAAGLALSAVFSDNVALSLAALALAAGGSLATSPLFWSLPTALLSGAGAAAGIAMINSFANLAGFVSPYMIGLIKDATQSTNLAMFVLAGVLLCGAALTYTVPARLVNK
;
A
#
# COMPACT_ATOMS: atom_id res chain seq x y z
N MET A 1 47.37 23.88 35.61
CA MET A 1 46.57 23.70 34.39
C MET A 1 45.28 23.00 34.78
N THR A 2 44.26 23.78 35.14
CA THR A 2 42.93 23.28 35.51
C THR A 2 42.06 23.26 34.25
N THR A 3 41.67 22.07 33.82
CA THR A 3 40.72 21.84 32.74
C THR A 3 39.35 22.38 33.14
N ALA A 4 38.87 23.39 32.41
CA ALA A 4 37.51 23.92 32.59
C ALA A 4 36.46 22.83 32.28
N PRO A 5 35.38 22.72 33.08
CA PRO A 5 34.31 21.79 32.80
C PRO A 5 33.50 22.29 31.59
N SER A 6 33.31 21.40 30.62
CA SER A 6 32.40 21.58 29.48
C SER A 6 30.99 21.88 29.99
N LEU A 7 30.60 23.16 29.96
CA LEU A 7 29.25 23.59 30.29
C LEU A 7 28.26 22.93 29.32
N ALA A 8 27.35 22.11 29.86
CA ALA A 8 26.20 21.63 29.12
C ALA A 8 25.42 22.84 28.55
N PRO A 9 24.95 22.78 27.29
CA PRO A 9 24.25 23.90 26.68
C PRO A 9 23.00 24.27 27.50
N GLU A 10 22.78 25.57 27.70
CA GLU A 10 21.61 26.08 28.40
C GLU A 10 20.30 25.52 27.79
N PRO A 11 19.28 25.19 28.61
CA PRO A 11 18.04 24.57 28.14
C PRO A 11 17.31 25.39 27.07
N ALA A 12 17.47 26.71 27.04
CA ALA A 12 16.92 27.58 26.00
C ALA A 12 17.59 27.37 24.62
N ALA A 13 18.91 27.20 24.59
CA ALA A 13 19.67 26.94 23.36
C ALA A 13 19.39 25.55 22.79
N ALA A 14 19.24 24.55 23.67
CA ALA A 14 18.82 23.20 23.28
C ALA A 14 17.40 23.19 22.67
N ASN A 15 16.47 23.95 23.24
CA ASN A 15 15.11 24.09 22.71
C ASN A 15 15.07 24.82 21.37
N ALA A 16 15.89 25.88 21.19
CA ALA A 16 15.99 26.60 19.92
C ALA A 16 16.58 25.71 18.80
N ALA A 17 17.62 24.93 19.10
CA ALA A 17 18.22 23.98 18.15
C ALA A 17 17.22 22.89 17.74
N ALA A 18 16.46 22.33 18.69
CA ALA A 18 15.42 21.35 18.42
C ALA A 18 14.26 21.95 17.58
N ALA A 19 13.88 23.21 17.83
CA ALA A 19 12.87 23.91 17.04
C ALA A 19 13.34 24.15 15.60
N GLN A 20 14.60 24.54 15.41
CA GLN A 20 15.20 24.72 14.09
C GLN A 20 15.25 23.39 13.32
N GLU A 21 15.71 22.31 13.96
CA GLU A 21 15.72 20.98 13.36
C GLU A 21 14.32 20.53 12.92
N ASN A 22 13.32 20.74 13.78
CA ASN A 22 11.91 20.45 13.46
C ASN A 22 11.40 21.25 12.25
N ALA A 23 11.80 22.52 12.12
CA ALA A 23 11.44 23.36 10.99
C ALA A 23 12.04 22.83 9.67
N VAL A 24 13.30 22.39 9.69
CA VAL A 24 13.96 21.79 8.52
C VAL A 24 13.24 20.52 8.09
N TYR A 25 12.98 19.57 9.00
CA TYR A 25 12.25 18.34 8.64
C TYR A 25 10.82 18.62 8.17
N ARG A 26 10.16 19.66 8.70
CA ARG A 26 8.84 20.10 8.21
C ARG A 26 8.93 20.63 6.78
N LYS A 27 9.98 21.41 6.46
CA LYS A 27 10.25 21.89 5.09
C LYS A 27 10.47 20.71 4.12
N VAL A 28 11.28 19.73 4.51
CA VAL A 28 11.49 18.50 3.73
C VAL A 28 10.19 17.73 3.54
N ALA A 29 9.42 17.54 4.63
CA ALA A 29 8.17 16.80 4.58
C ALA A 29 7.14 17.47 3.65
N TRP A 30 6.94 18.78 3.76
CA TRP A 30 6.00 19.51 2.91
C TRP A 30 6.35 19.49 1.43
N ARG A 31 7.64 19.41 1.08
CA ARG A 31 8.07 19.32 -0.31
C ARG A 31 7.94 17.90 -0.86
N LEU A 32 8.39 16.89 -0.10
CA LEU A 32 8.45 15.53 -0.61
C LEU A 32 7.12 14.77 -0.46
N LEU A 33 6.49 14.80 0.72
CA LEU A 33 5.37 13.89 1.02
C LEU A 33 4.17 14.09 0.08
N PRO A 34 3.68 15.31 -0.22
CA PRO A 34 2.55 15.48 -1.14
C PRO A 34 2.82 14.88 -2.52
N PHE A 35 4.04 15.07 -3.06
CA PHE A 35 4.41 14.54 -4.36
C PHE A 35 4.59 13.02 -4.33
N LEU A 36 5.22 12.47 -3.29
CA LEU A 36 5.35 11.02 -3.11
C LEU A 36 3.96 10.36 -2.94
N MET A 37 3.06 10.99 -2.18
CA MET A 37 1.67 10.56 -2.03
C MET A 37 0.94 10.59 -3.37
N LEU A 38 1.10 11.63 -4.18
CA LEU A 38 0.54 11.68 -5.55
C LEU A 38 1.03 10.49 -6.39
N CYS A 39 2.34 10.23 -6.40
CA CYS A 39 2.90 9.10 -7.12
C CYS A 39 2.26 7.77 -6.67
N TYR A 40 2.02 7.61 -5.36
CA TYR A 40 1.44 6.38 -4.82
C TYR A 40 -0.07 6.28 -5.01
N VAL A 41 -0.81 7.40 -4.96
CA VAL A 41 -2.24 7.44 -5.31
C VAL A 41 -2.42 6.94 -6.74
N VAL A 42 -1.60 7.45 -7.66
CA VAL A 42 -1.67 7.11 -9.07
C VAL A 42 -1.25 5.67 -9.32
N ALA A 43 -0.19 5.19 -8.65
CA ALA A 43 0.20 3.77 -8.69
C ALA A 43 -0.92 2.84 -8.21
N TYR A 44 -1.56 3.18 -7.09
CA TYR A 44 -2.64 2.35 -6.55
C TYR A 44 -3.90 2.41 -7.41
N LEU A 45 -4.18 3.54 -8.06
CA LEU A 45 -5.28 3.68 -9.01
C LEU A 45 -5.12 2.69 -10.17
N ASP A 46 -3.96 2.68 -10.83
CA ASP A 46 -3.60 1.69 -11.87
C ASP A 46 -3.65 0.24 -11.35
N ARG A 47 -3.29 0.02 -10.08
CA ARG A 47 -3.30 -1.32 -9.48
C ARG A 47 -4.71 -1.88 -9.35
N VAL A 48 -5.67 -1.06 -8.92
CA VAL A 48 -7.01 -1.49 -8.50
C VAL A 48 -8.09 -1.26 -9.54
N ASN A 49 -7.84 -0.42 -10.56
CA ASN A 49 -8.80 -0.11 -11.62
C ASN A 49 -9.33 -1.36 -12.34
N VAL A 50 -8.54 -2.44 -12.42
CA VAL A 50 -8.97 -3.73 -12.98
C VAL A 50 -10.23 -4.28 -12.30
N GLY A 51 -10.46 -3.95 -11.02
CA GLY A 51 -11.70 -4.29 -10.31
C GLY A 51 -12.95 -3.57 -10.82
N PHE A 52 -12.79 -2.35 -11.35
CA PHE A 52 -13.85 -1.64 -12.09
C PHE A 52 -13.96 -2.15 -13.52
N ALA A 53 -12.83 -2.31 -14.23
CA ALA A 53 -12.78 -2.81 -15.60
C ALA A 53 -13.61 -4.10 -15.76
N LYS A 54 -13.42 -5.01 -14.78
CA LYS A 54 -14.11 -6.29 -14.66
C LYS A 54 -15.63 -6.20 -14.82
N LEU A 55 -16.27 -5.11 -14.35
CA LEU A 55 -17.72 -4.97 -14.38
C LEU A 55 -18.29 -5.18 -15.80
N HIS A 56 -17.57 -4.73 -16.83
CA HIS A 56 -17.93 -4.91 -18.24
C HIS A 56 -16.99 -5.90 -18.96
N MET A 57 -15.68 -5.84 -18.68
CA MET A 57 -14.64 -6.61 -19.38
C MET A 57 -14.89 -8.12 -19.38
N LEU A 58 -15.42 -8.68 -18.28
CA LEU A 58 -15.72 -10.12 -18.22
C LEU A 58 -16.74 -10.54 -19.28
N GLY A 59 -17.82 -9.77 -19.45
CA GLY A 59 -18.85 -10.05 -20.45
C GLY A 59 -18.34 -9.82 -21.87
N ASP A 60 -17.61 -8.72 -22.08
CA ASP A 60 -17.06 -8.34 -23.37
C ASP A 60 -16.06 -9.36 -23.94
N LEU A 61 -15.20 -9.92 -23.07
CA LEU A 61 -14.15 -10.87 -23.44
C LEU A 61 -14.52 -12.32 -23.12
N ARG A 62 -15.70 -12.56 -22.55
CA ARG A 62 -16.17 -13.87 -22.08
C ARG A 62 -15.20 -14.54 -21.11
N PHE A 63 -14.62 -13.76 -20.20
CA PHE A 63 -13.74 -14.29 -19.16
C PHE A 63 -14.56 -14.83 -17.98
N SER A 64 -14.06 -15.87 -17.33
CA SER A 64 -14.59 -16.35 -16.05
C SER A 64 -14.10 -15.48 -14.87
N GLU A 65 -14.73 -15.65 -13.71
CA GLU A 65 -14.33 -14.94 -12.48
C GLU A 65 -12.97 -15.42 -11.98
N SER A 66 -12.69 -16.72 -12.11
CA SER A 66 -11.38 -17.33 -11.88
C SER A 66 -10.32 -16.79 -12.83
N ALA A 67 -10.66 -16.56 -14.10
CA ALA A 67 -9.72 -15.99 -15.06
C ALA A 67 -9.34 -14.57 -14.66
N TYR A 68 -10.32 -13.72 -14.32
CA TYR A 68 -10.04 -12.41 -13.74
C TYR A 68 -9.18 -12.53 -12.46
N GLY A 69 -9.56 -13.41 -11.53
CA GLY A 69 -8.88 -13.59 -10.26
C GLY A 69 -7.41 -13.98 -10.42
N LEU A 70 -7.11 -14.90 -11.35
CA LEU A 70 -5.75 -15.31 -11.67
C LEU A 70 -4.94 -14.16 -12.27
N GLY A 71 -5.50 -13.42 -13.23
CA GLY A 71 -4.81 -12.27 -13.81
C GLY A 71 -4.61 -11.12 -12.80
N ALA A 72 -5.60 -10.86 -11.95
CA ALA A 72 -5.46 -9.91 -10.84
C ALA A 72 -4.31 -10.32 -9.91
N GLY A 73 -4.18 -11.62 -9.60
CA GLY A 73 -3.13 -12.18 -8.78
C GLY A 73 -1.74 -12.23 -9.42
N LEU A 74 -1.64 -12.52 -10.73
CA LEU A 74 -0.35 -12.63 -11.45
C LEU A 74 0.50 -11.35 -11.39
N PHE A 75 -0.14 -10.20 -11.20
CA PHE A 75 0.53 -8.95 -10.86
C PHE A 75 1.49 -9.11 -9.65
N PHE A 76 1.04 -9.75 -8.57
CA PHE A 76 1.86 -9.94 -7.38
C PHE A 76 3.00 -10.93 -7.58
N ILE A 77 2.85 -11.88 -8.49
CA ILE A 77 3.93 -12.81 -8.86
C ILE A 77 5.03 -12.06 -9.62
N GLY A 78 4.65 -11.24 -10.61
CA GLY A 78 5.60 -10.36 -11.30
C GLY A 78 6.29 -9.40 -10.33
N TYR A 79 5.52 -8.79 -9.42
CA TYR A 79 6.05 -7.91 -8.38
C TYR A 79 7.08 -8.63 -7.50
N PHE A 80 6.74 -9.81 -6.99
CA PHE A 80 7.59 -10.61 -6.10
C PHE A 80 8.96 -10.94 -6.69
N PHE A 81 9.01 -11.41 -7.94
CA PHE A 81 10.28 -11.78 -8.58
C PHE A 81 11.17 -10.57 -8.91
N PHE A 82 10.57 -9.44 -9.26
CA PHE A 82 11.32 -8.27 -9.72
C PHE A 82 11.56 -7.20 -8.65
N GLU A 83 10.97 -7.33 -7.45
CA GLU A 83 11.14 -6.37 -6.35
C GLU A 83 12.62 -6.22 -5.94
N VAL A 84 13.31 -7.34 -5.72
CA VAL A 84 14.72 -7.34 -5.30
C VAL A 84 15.64 -6.80 -6.40
N PRO A 85 15.59 -7.30 -7.67
CA PRO A 85 16.37 -6.74 -8.77
C PRO A 85 16.14 -5.23 -8.97
N SER A 86 14.89 -4.78 -8.90
CA SER A 86 14.53 -3.37 -9.10
C SER A 86 15.14 -2.46 -8.04
N ASN A 87 15.14 -2.88 -6.77
CA ASN A 87 15.79 -2.12 -5.68
C ASN A 87 17.32 -2.13 -5.77
N ILE A 88 17.94 -3.23 -6.22
CA ILE A 88 19.40 -3.26 -6.47
C ILE A 88 19.76 -2.23 -7.54
N LEU A 89 18.95 -2.13 -8.61
CA LEU A 89 19.16 -1.13 -9.64
C LEU A 89 19.04 0.30 -9.09
N MET A 90 18.14 0.54 -8.14
CA MET A 90 17.98 1.84 -7.48
C MET A 90 19.26 2.34 -6.81
N HIS A 91 20.05 1.45 -6.21
CA HIS A 91 21.35 1.82 -5.65
C HIS A 91 22.38 2.21 -6.72
N ARG A 92 22.24 1.72 -7.96
CA ARG A 92 23.16 2.01 -9.06
C ARG A 92 22.82 3.28 -9.82
N ILE A 93 21.55 3.48 -10.18
CA ILE A 93 21.13 4.60 -11.03
C ILE A 93 20.46 5.74 -10.26
N GLY A 94 20.23 5.57 -8.95
CA GLY A 94 19.59 6.55 -8.07
C GLY A 94 18.07 6.45 -8.03
N ALA A 95 17.49 6.93 -6.93
CA ALA A 95 16.06 6.86 -6.64
C ALA A 95 15.21 7.52 -7.75
N LYS A 96 15.65 8.69 -8.20
CA LYS A 96 14.94 9.51 -9.20
C LYS A 96 14.75 8.76 -10.52
N ALA A 97 15.82 8.21 -11.07
CA ALA A 97 15.79 7.49 -12.34
C ALA A 97 15.00 6.18 -12.22
N THR A 98 15.14 5.47 -11.11
CA THR A 98 14.41 4.23 -10.87
C THR A 98 12.91 4.45 -10.72
N ILE A 99 12.48 5.40 -9.89
CA ILE A 99 11.05 5.71 -9.69
C ILE A 99 10.44 6.14 -11.03
N SER A 100 11.09 7.08 -11.74
CA SER A 100 10.60 7.53 -13.05
C SER A 100 10.47 6.39 -14.06
N ARG A 101 11.50 5.54 -14.20
CA ARG A 101 11.47 4.36 -15.07
C ARG A 101 10.28 3.46 -14.75
N ILE A 102 10.07 3.17 -13.46
CA ILE A 102 8.95 2.32 -13.02
C ILE A 102 7.61 2.94 -13.43
N MET A 103 7.41 4.23 -13.13
CA MET A 103 6.17 4.94 -13.48
C MET A 103 5.90 4.92 -14.98
N ILE A 104 6.91 5.26 -15.79
CA ILE A 104 6.77 5.31 -17.25
C ILE A 104 6.49 3.91 -17.81
N MET A 105 7.28 2.89 -17.41
CA MET A 105 7.08 1.53 -17.89
C MET A 105 5.71 0.97 -17.51
N TRP A 106 5.29 1.15 -16.25
CA TRP A 106 3.97 0.67 -15.84
C TRP A 106 2.87 1.38 -16.61
N SER A 107 3.00 2.68 -16.88
CA SER A 107 1.93 3.47 -17.52
C SER A 107 1.72 3.00 -18.95
N LEU A 108 2.81 2.71 -19.66
CA LEU A 108 2.74 2.16 -21.02
C LEU A 108 2.10 0.76 -21.03
N ILE A 109 2.42 -0.09 -20.04
CA ILE A 109 1.83 -1.43 -19.93
C ILE A 109 0.35 -1.34 -19.52
N SER A 110 -0.01 -0.41 -18.64
CA SER A 110 -1.39 -0.14 -18.23
C SER A 110 -2.22 0.29 -19.43
N ALA A 111 -1.73 1.26 -20.22
CA ALA A 111 -2.37 1.67 -21.47
C ALA A 111 -2.50 0.53 -22.48
N ALA A 112 -1.51 -0.37 -22.56
CA ALA A 112 -1.56 -1.53 -23.45
C ALA A 112 -2.69 -2.53 -23.11
N MET A 113 -3.31 -2.46 -21.92
CA MET A 113 -4.49 -3.25 -21.58
C MET A 113 -5.66 -3.00 -22.55
N VAL A 114 -5.70 -1.85 -23.22
CA VAL A 114 -6.68 -1.52 -24.26
C VAL A 114 -6.74 -2.59 -25.37
N PHE A 115 -5.63 -3.28 -25.64
CA PHE A 115 -5.50 -4.26 -26.71
C PHE A 115 -5.83 -5.69 -26.30
N VAL A 116 -6.22 -5.93 -25.05
CA VAL A 116 -6.54 -7.28 -24.55
C VAL A 116 -7.80 -7.82 -25.22
N GLN A 117 -7.65 -8.99 -25.83
CA GLN A 117 -8.75 -9.76 -26.44
C GLN A 117 -8.82 -11.19 -25.88
N THR A 118 -7.71 -11.73 -25.38
CA THR A 118 -7.64 -13.10 -24.86
C THR A 118 -7.16 -13.14 -23.41
N THR A 119 -7.53 -14.21 -22.71
CA THR A 119 -7.13 -14.43 -21.31
C THR A 119 -5.61 -14.48 -21.15
N THR A 120 -4.89 -15.07 -22.11
CA THR A 120 -3.42 -15.11 -22.10
C THR A 120 -2.81 -13.72 -22.23
N GLN A 121 -3.34 -12.86 -23.10
CA GLN A 121 -2.86 -11.47 -23.22
C GLN A 121 -3.07 -10.71 -21.90
N PHE A 122 -4.24 -10.89 -21.28
CA PHE A 122 -4.52 -10.33 -19.96
C PHE A 122 -3.51 -10.79 -18.91
N TYR A 123 -3.19 -12.09 -18.86
CA TYR A 123 -2.21 -12.65 -17.91
C TYR A 123 -0.80 -12.12 -18.12
N VAL A 124 -0.35 -12.07 -19.38
CA VAL A 124 0.97 -11.55 -19.72
C VAL A 124 1.07 -10.08 -19.32
N LEU A 125 0.10 -9.24 -19.69
CA LEU A 125 0.14 -7.83 -19.35
C LEU A 125 0.03 -7.60 -17.83
N ARG A 126 -0.77 -8.38 -17.10
CA ARG A 126 -0.84 -8.28 -15.63
C ARG A 126 0.47 -8.67 -14.96
N PHE A 127 1.12 -9.73 -15.44
CA PHE A 127 2.45 -10.13 -14.95
C PHE A 127 3.50 -9.04 -15.25
N LEU A 128 3.54 -8.52 -16.48
CA LEU A 128 4.46 -7.47 -16.90
C LEU A 128 4.22 -6.17 -16.12
N LEU A 129 2.96 -5.82 -15.85
CA LEU A 129 2.60 -4.65 -15.03
C LEU A 129 3.18 -4.81 -13.61
N GLY A 130 3.01 -6.00 -13.02
CA GLY A 130 3.61 -6.34 -11.73
C GLY A 130 5.13 -6.24 -11.74
N ALA A 131 5.77 -6.77 -12.78
CA ALA A 131 7.22 -6.71 -12.95
C ALA A 131 7.74 -5.27 -13.15
N ALA A 132 6.99 -4.42 -13.85
CA ALA A 132 7.33 -3.02 -14.08
C ALA A 132 7.13 -2.17 -12.81
N GLU A 133 6.06 -2.39 -12.06
CA GLU A 133 5.75 -1.70 -10.81
C GLU A 133 6.65 -2.17 -9.65
N ALA A 134 7.31 -3.32 -9.81
CA ALA A 134 8.18 -3.91 -8.81
C ALA A 134 9.25 -2.92 -8.32
N GLY A 135 9.36 -2.80 -7.00
CA GLY A 135 10.32 -1.89 -6.37
C GLY A 135 9.84 -0.44 -6.23
N PHE A 136 8.63 -0.08 -6.70
CA PHE A 136 8.10 1.27 -6.46
C PHE A 136 7.92 1.54 -4.96
N TYR A 137 7.12 0.72 -4.26
CA TYR A 137 6.86 0.94 -2.83
C TYR A 137 8.15 0.86 -1.99
N PRO A 138 8.95 -0.23 -2.03
CA PRO A 138 10.24 -0.29 -1.35
C PRO A 138 11.20 0.82 -1.74
N GLY A 139 11.21 1.23 -3.01
CA GLY A 139 12.04 2.33 -3.50
C GLY A 139 11.64 3.67 -2.88
N MET A 140 10.35 3.92 -2.70
CA MET A 140 9.84 5.10 -1.98
C MET A 140 10.22 5.04 -0.49
N ILE A 141 10.13 3.88 0.15
CA ILE A 141 10.54 3.70 1.54
C ILE A 141 12.06 3.93 1.70
N LEU A 142 12.87 3.36 0.80
CA LEU A 142 14.31 3.55 0.75
C LEU A 142 14.65 5.02 0.50
N TYR A 143 13.96 5.69 -0.42
CA TYR A 143 14.13 7.11 -0.66
C TYR A 143 13.87 7.92 0.61
N LEU A 144 12.80 7.67 1.35
CA LEU A 144 12.53 8.33 2.64
C LEU A 144 13.65 8.10 3.67
N THR A 145 14.42 7.00 3.61
CA THR A 145 15.58 6.80 4.49
C THR A 145 16.73 7.76 4.21
N TYR A 146 16.82 8.32 3.00
CA TYR A 146 17.84 9.31 2.64
C TYR A 146 17.51 10.71 3.15
N TRP A 147 16.29 10.94 3.63
CA TRP A 147 15.81 12.26 4.07
C TRP A 147 15.38 12.31 5.53
N PHE A 148 14.97 11.17 6.09
CA PHE A 148 14.40 11.11 7.44
C PHE A 148 15.09 10.05 8.31
N PRO A 149 15.50 10.41 9.54
CA PRO A 149 15.95 9.44 10.53
C PRO A 149 14.78 8.55 10.99
N SER A 150 15.08 7.37 11.53
CA SER A 150 14.09 6.33 11.85
C SER A 150 12.95 6.79 12.75
N HIS A 151 13.20 7.62 13.76
CA HIS A 151 12.17 8.12 14.68
C HIS A 151 11.15 9.04 14.00
N ARG A 152 11.55 9.76 12.94
CA ARG A 152 10.64 10.59 12.14
C ARG A 152 10.06 9.83 10.95
N ARG A 153 10.81 8.87 10.40
CA ARG A 153 10.45 8.11 9.20
C ARG A 153 9.16 7.33 9.36
N ALA A 154 8.93 6.70 10.51
CA ALA A 154 7.70 5.93 10.76
C ALA A 154 6.42 6.76 10.51
N ARG A 155 6.41 8.01 10.96
CA ARG A 155 5.29 8.94 10.71
C ARG A 155 5.14 9.31 9.24
N MET A 156 6.25 9.50 8.52
CA MET A 156 6.22 9.81 7.09
C MET A 156 5.70 8.63 6.27
N VAL A 157 6.12 7.41 6.61
CA VAL A 157 5.61 6.18 5.98
C VAL A 157 4.11 6.02 6.24
N ALA A 158 3.65 6.25 7.48
CA ALA A 158 2.22 6.18 7.80
C ALA A 158 1.39 7.19 6.97
N LEU A 159 1.85 8.44 6.85
CA LEU A 159 1.21 9.46 6.00
C LEU A 159 1.22 9.07 4.52
N PHE A 160 2.34 8.54 4.04
CA PHE A 160 2.47 8.04 2.67
C PHE A 160 1.48 6.90 2.39
N MET A 161 1.29 5.96 3.32
CA MET A 161 0.35 4.85 3.16
C MET A 161 -1.12 5.30 3.11
N CYS A 162 -1.47 6.50 3.60
CA CYS A 162 -2.82 7.05 3.44
C CYS A 162 -3.19 7.27 1.96
N ALA A 163 -2.22 7.31 1.05
CA ALA A 163 -2.47 7.36 -0.39
C ALA A 163 -3.32 6.17 -0.89
N ILE A 164 -3.25 5.01 -0.24
CA ILE A 164 -3.99 3.79 -0.63
C ILE A 164 -5.52 4.02 -0.55
N PRO A 165 -6.10 4.33 0.63
CA PRO A 165 -7.54 4.60 0.68
C PRO A 165 -7.92 5.88 -0.07
N VAL A 166 -7.04 6.89 -0.12
CA VAL A 166 -7.29 8.12 -0.90
C VAL A 166 -7.43 7.83 -2.40
N SER A 167 -6.63 6.91 -2.97
CA SER A 167 -6.79 6.51 -4.36
C SER A 167 -8.14 5.84 -4.61
N GLY A 168 -8.69 5.12 -3.63
CA GLY A 168 -10.03 4.54 -3.74
C GLY A 168 -11.15 5.59 -3.73
N ILE A 169 -11.00 6.66 -2.94
CA ILE A 169 -11.98 7.77 -2.88
C ILE A 169 -12.12 8.48 -4.22
N PHE A 170 -11.00 8.76 -4.89
CA PHE A 170 -10.99 9.48 -6.17
C PHE A 170 -11.05 8.55 -7.38
N GLY A 171 -10.33 7.43 -7.32
CA GLY A 171 -10.22 6.45 -8.39
C GLY A 171 -11.56 5.79 -8.70
N GLY A 172 -12.35 5.42 -7.67
CA GLY A 172 -13.64 4.77 -7.92
C GLY A 172 -14.62 5.60 -8.76
N PRO A 173 -14.96 6.83 -8.33
CA PRO A 173 -15.78 7.74 -9.12
C PRO A 173 -15.19 8.06 -10.49
N LEU A 174 -13.86 8.26 -10.58
CA LEU A 174 -13.19 8.55 -11.85
C LEU A 174 -13.30 7.38 -12.83
N SER A 175 -12.97 6.16 -12.39
CA SER A 175 -13.09 4.93 -13.17
C SER A 175 -14.53 4.71 -13.64
N GLY A 176 -15.51 4.86 -12.72
CA GLY A 176 -16.93 4.73 -13.04
C GLY A 176 -17.40 5.77 -14.06
N PHE A 177 -17.00 7.03 -13.89
CA PHE A 177 -17.31 8.11 -14.81
C PHE A 177 -16.73 7.87 -16.21
N ILE A 178 -15.46 7.47 -16.31
CA ILE A 178 -14.82 7.19 -17.60
C ILE A 178 -15.51 6.00 -18.28
N MET A 179 -15.76 4.93 -17.55
CA MET A 179 -16.41 3.73 -18.10
C MET A 179 -17.80 4.01 -18.65
N GLU A 180 -18.55 4.92 -18.03
CA GLU A 180 -19.91 5.26 -18.45
C GLU A 180 -19.92 6.32 -19.58
N SER A 181 -19.12 7.38 -19.44
CA SER A 181 -19.11 8.50 -20.40
C SER A 181 -18.37 8.20 -21.70
N MET A 182 -17.38 7.32 -21.69
CA MET A 182 -16.56 6.99 -22.86
C MET A 182 -16.97 5.67 -23.54
N GLN A 183 -18.07 5.05 -23.08
CA GLN A 183 -18.57 3.81 -23.68
C GLN A 183 -18.93 4.03 -25.16
N GLY A 184 -18.27 3.29 -26.07
CA GLY A 184 -18.53 3.35 -27.52
C GLY A 184 -17.82 4.49 -28.26
N VAL A 185 -17.16 5.42 -27.54
CA VAL A 185 -16.40 6.51 -28.16
C VAL A 185 -15.24 5.93 -28.97
N ALA A 186 -15.10 6.34 -30.23
CA ALA A 186 -14.12 5.82 -31.18
C ALA A 186 -14.15 4.27 -31.36
N GLY A 187 -15.30 3.64 -31.10
CA GLY A 187 -15.46 2.18 -31.18
C GLY A 187 -14.82 1.40 -30.04
N LEU A 188 -14.26 2.09 -29.03
CA LEU A 188 -13.68 1.47 -27.85
C LEU A 188 -14.72 1.33 -26.73
N ARG A 189 -14.53 0.32 -25.89
CA ARG A 189 -15.34 0.06 -24.70
C ARG A 189 -14.91 0.96 -23.54
N GLY A 190 -15.81 1.20 -22.58
CA GLY A 190 -15.53 2.08 -21.45
C GLY A 190 -14.33 1.64 -20.61
N TRP A 191 -14.15 0.32 -20.40
CA TRP A 191 -12.98 -0.20 -19.68
C TRP A 191 -11.66 0.00 -20.43
N GLN A 192 -11.70 0.01 -21.77
CA GLN A 192 -10.53 0.29 -22.62
C GLN A 192 -10.10 1.76 -22.47
N TRP A 193 -11.06 2.68 -22.50
CA TRP A 193 -10.83 4.10 -22.23
C TRP A 193 -10.34 4.36 -20.81
N MET A 194 -10.88 3.65 -19.83
CA MET A 194 -10.44 3.76 -18.44
C MET A 194 -8.95 3.47 -18.28
N PHE A 195 -8.46 2.33 -18.79
CA PHE A 195 -7.02 2.02 -18.76
C PHE A 195 -6.18 3.07 -19.50
N LEU A 196 -6.65 3.55 -20.66
CA LEU A 196 -5.90 4.53 -21.45
C LEU A 196 -5.82 5.89 -20.77
N ILE A 197 -6.94 6.42 -20.28
CA ILE A 197 -7.01 7.75 -19.65
C ILE A 197 -6.31 7.74 -18.30
N GLU A 198 -6.49 6.71 -17.49
CA GLU A 198 -5.88 6.61 -16.16
C GLU A 198 -4.35 6.44 -16.23
N ALA A 199 -3.83 5.83 -17.30
CA ALA A 199 -2.39 5.71 -17.53
C ALA A 199 -1.71 7.05 -17.87
N VAL A 200 -2.44 8.05 -18.40
CA VAL A 200 -1.85 9.34 -18.79
C VAL A 200 -1.32 10.13 -17.60
N PRO A 201 -2.09 10.38 -16.52
CA PRO A 201 -1.56 11.01 -15.30
C PRO A 201 -0.33 10.29 -14.76
N SER A 202 -0.33 8.96 -14.74
CA SER A 202 0.80 8.13 -14.30
C SER A 202 2.06 8.39 -15.12
N LEU A 203 1.91 8.45 -16.44
CA LEU A 203 3.00 8.73 -17.36
C LEU A 203 3.57 10.13 -17.13
N LEU A 204 2.70 11.14 -17.00
CA LEU A 204 3.09 12.52 -16.75
C LEU A 204 3.81 12.69 -15.41
N VAL A 205 3.30 12.07 -14.34
CA VAL A 205 3.97 12.09 -13.03
C VAL A 205 5.30 11.36 -13.11
N GLY A 206 5.41 10.27 -13.88
CA GLY A 206 6.67 9.57 -14.13
C GLY A 206 7.75 10.46 -14.77
N PHE A 207 7.39 11.33 -15.71
CA PHE A 207 8.31 12.35 -16.22
C PHE A 207 8.56 13.47 -15.19
N ALA A 208 7.53 13.90 -14.46
CA ALA A 208 7.66 14.92 -13.43
C ALA A 208 8.63 14.52 -12.31
N VAL A 209 8.73 13.22 -11.99
CA VAL A 209 9.74 12.70 -11.05
C VAL A 209 11.17 13.08 -11.47
N LEU A 210 11.47 13.07 -12.78
CA LEU A 210 12.78 13.48 -13.30
C LEU A 210 13.04 14.99 -13.17
N ALA A 211 12.01 15.81 -13.02
CA ALA A 211 12.17 17.24 -12.79
C ALA A 211 12.17 17.58 -11.29
N TYR A 212 11.36 16.86 -10.49
CA TYR A 212 11.01 17.27 -9.14
C TYR A 212 11.84 16.61 -8.03
N LEU A 213 12.22 15.33 -8.17
CA LEU A 213 12.98 14.61 -7.14
C LEU A 213 14.49 14.81 -7.28
N ASP A 214 15.14 14.95 -6.13
CA ASP A 214 16.60 14.98 -5.97
C ASP A 214 17.08 13.59 -5.51
N ASN A 215 18.26 13.14 -5.94
CA ASN A 215 18.74 11.80 -5.55
C ASN A 215 19.20 11.71 -4.09
N ASN A 216 19.69 12.82 -3.54
CA ASN A 216 20.22 12.90 -2.18
C ASN A 216 20.19 14.34 -1.65
N ILE A 217 20.47 14.50 -0.35
CA ILE A 217 20.49 15.79 0.34
C ILE A 217 21.49 16.78 -0.30
N ARG A 218 22.66 16.32 -0.77
CA ARG A 218 23.65 17.21 -1.40
C ARG A 218 23.14 17.86 -2.68
N SER A 219 22.52 17.05 -3.54
CA SER A 219 21.96 17.50 -4.82
C SER A 219 20.75 18.43 -4.67
N ALA A 220 20.14 18.51 -3.49
CA ALA A 220 18.95 19.29 -3.24
C ALA A 220 19.19 20.80 -3.37
N GLY A 221 18.75 21.43 -4.47
CA GLY A 221 18.95 22.86 -4.71
C GLY A 221 18.12 23.80 -3.82
N TRP A 222 17.07 23.28 -3.17
CA TRP A 222 16.11 24.04 -2.36
C TRP A 222 16.43 24.07 -0.86
N LEU A 223 17.51 23.39 -0.45
CA LEU A 223 18.05 23.40 0.91
C LEU A 223 19.27 24.31 0.99
N THR A 224 19.39 25.06 2.09
CA THR A 224 20.61 25.82 2.39
C THR A 224 21.74 24.87 2.82
N GLN A 225 22.98 25.34 2.75
CA GLN A 225 24.14 24.52 3.13
C GLN A 225 24.07 24.03 4.60
N SER A 226 23.63 24.91 5.52
CA SER A 226 23.46 24.55 6.93
C SER A 226 22.34 23.53 7.17
N GLU A 227 21.24 23.61 6.40
CA GLU A 227 20.18 22.61 6.44
C GLU A 227 20.66 21.24 5.94
N LYS A 228 21.45 21.22 4.85
CA LYS A 228 22.03 19.98 4.30
C LYS A 228 22.93 19.29 5.31
N GLU A 229 23.86 20.03 5.91
CA GLU A 229 24.80 19.50 6.90
C GLU A 229 24.08 18.94 8.13
N LEU A 230 23.01 19.59 8.59
CA LEU A 230 22.19 19.11 9.69
C LEU A 230 21.53 17.75 9.36
N LEU A 231 20.92 17.63 8.19
CA LEU A 231 20.24 16.40 7.77
C LEU A 231 21.24 15.26 7.57
N GLU A 232 22.37 15.52 6.89
CA GLU A 232 23.41 14.51 6.68
C GLU A 232 23.98 13.99 8.00
N ARG A 233 24.26 14.88 8.95
CA ARG A 233 24.78 14.53 10.27
C ARG A 233 23.84 13.58 11.01
N ASN A 234 22.55 13.90 11.02
CA ASN A 234 21.53 13.09 11.71
C ASN A 234 21.39 11.69 11.11
N ILE A 235 21.43 11.58 9.77
CA ILE A 235 21.35 10.29 9.09
C ILE A 235 22.64 9.48 9.29
N ALA A 236 23.80 10.13 9.20
CA ALA A 236 25.10 9.49 9.40
C ALA A 236 25.25 8.94 10.82
N SER A 237 24.85 9.70 11.85
CA SER A 237 24.90 9.25 13.24
C SER A 237 24.03 8.01 13.49
N GLU A 238 22.88 7.92 12.81
CA GLU A 238 21.99 6.76 12.96
C GLU A 238 22.51 5.53 12.20
N ASN A 239 23.10 5.73 11.02
CA ASN A 239 23.67 4.63 10.24
C ASN A 239 24.92 4.03 10.89
N ALA A 240 25.75 4.85 11.55
CA ALA A 240 26.90 4.36 12.31
C ALA A 240 26.50 3.49 13.52
N ALA A 241 25.29 3.70 14.06
CA ALA A 241 24.75 2.91 15.18
C ALA A 241 24.15 1.55 14.74
N LYS A 242 24.04 1.28 13.43
CA LYS A 242 23.47 0.02 12.90
C LYS A 242 24.58 -1.01 12.68
N GLY A 243 24.78 -1.89 13.66
CA GLY A 243 25.72 -3.02 13.59
C GLY A 243 25.09 -4.36 13.18
N GLY A 244 25.85 -5.12 12.37
CA GLY A 244 25.73 -6.57 12.12
C GLY A 244 24.99 -6.97 10.83
N HIS A 245 25.14 -8.23 10.41
CA HIS A 245 24.34 -8.88 9.36
C HIS A 245 23.79 -10.21 9.89
N MET A 246 22.49 -10.48 9.69
CA MET A 246 21.92 -11.82 9.91
C MET A 246 22.01 -12.63 8.61
N THR A 247 22.33 -13.91 8.73
CA THR A 247 22.43 -14.82 7.57
C THR A 247 21.03 -15.24 7.11
N MET A 248 20.78 -15.34 5.80
CA MET A 248 19.45 -15.72 5.24
C MET A 248 18.83 -16.96 5.89
N ARG A 249 19.63 -17.99 6.23
CA ARG A 249 19.14 -19.21 6.90
C ARG A 249 18.54 -18.95 8.28
N GLN A 250 19.06 -17.98 9.02
CA GLN A 250 18.54 -17.60 10.34
C GLN A 250 17.20 -16.87 10.24
N LEU A 251 16.94 -16.18 9.11
CA LEU A 251 15.67 -15.49 8.87
C LEU A 251 14.50 -16.45 8.67
N PHE A 252 14.71 -17.50 7.87
CA PHE A 252 13.66 -18.49 7.57
C PHE A 252 13.31 -19.40 8.74
N SER A 253 14.13 -19.44 9.80
CA SER A 253 13.89 -20.27 10.99
C SER A 253 13.46 -19.47 12.22
N ASP A 254 13.42 -18.14 12.15
CA ASP A 254 12.98 -17.32 13.29
C ASP A 254 11.44 -17.32 13.39
N SER A 255 10.93 -17.97 14.42
CA SER A 255 9.48 -18.06 14.72
C SER A 255 8.80 -16.69 14.81
N ARG A 256 9.51 -15.64 15.22
CA ARG A 256 8.96 -14.27 15.29
C ARG A 256 8.72 -13.72 13.88
N ILE A 257 9.66 -13.92 12.96
CA ILE A 257 9.56 -13.46 11.57
C ILE A 257 8.44 -14.20 10.85
N ILE A 258 8.36 -15.53 11.01
CA ILE A 258 7.27 -16.35 10.44
C ILE A 258 5.92 -15.89 10.99
N LYS A 259 5.79 -15.67 12.30
CA LYS A 259 4.55 -15.18 12.91
C LYS A 259 4.15 -13.81 12.34
N MET A 260 5.10 -12.89 12.21
CA MET A 260 4.84 -11.57 11.59
C MET A 260 4.45 -11.72 10.11
N ALA A 261 5.09 -12.61 9.36
CA ALA A 261 4.75 -12.90 7.97
C ALA A 261 3.31 -13.43 7.84
N CYS A 262 2.89 -14.34 8.72
CA CYS A 262 1.51 -14.85 8.75
C CYS A 262 0.47 -13.76 9.10
N ILE A 263 0.75 -12.90 10.09
CA ILE A 263 -0.14 -11.78 10.42
C ILE A 263 -0.24 -10.81 9.25
N CYS A 264 0.90 -10.46 8.64
CA CYS A 264 0.96 -9.59 7.47
C CYS A 264 0.19 -10.19 6.29
N PHE A 265 0.33 -11.50 6.05
CA PHE A 265 -0.43 -12.23 5.05
C PHE A 265 -1.94 -12.07 5.28
N CYS A 266 -2.43 -12.22 6.52
CA CYS A 266 -3.84 -12.03 6.86
C CYS A 266 -4.31 -10.60 6.56
N THR A 267 -3.52 -9.59 6.95
CA THR A 267 -3.79 -8.17 6.65
C THR A 267 -3.90 -7.93 5.14
N VAL A 268 -2.90 -8.37 4.38
CA VAL A 268 -2.81 -8.15 2.93
C VAL A 268 -3.93 -8.91 2.19
N MET A 269 -4.29 -10.11 2.65
CA MET A 269 -5.36 -10.92 2.08
C MET A 269 -6.72 -10.22 2.19
N GLY A 270 -7.05 -9.68 3.37
CA GLY A 270 -8.30 -8.93 3.55
C GLY A 270 -8.31 -7.62 2.77
N GLN A 271 -7.17 -6.90 2.74
CA GLN A 271 -7.05 -5.65 1.99
C GLN A 271 -7.29 -5.86 0.49
N TYR A 272 -6.56 -6.77 -0.16
CA TYR A 272 -6.69 -6.97 -1.60
C TYR A 272 -7.95 -7.74 -1.97
N GLY A 273 -8.37 -8.71 -1.14
CA GLY A 273 -9.63 -9.42 -1.33
C GLY A 273 -10.81 -8.46 -1.40
N LEU A 274 -10.87 -7.49 -0.48
CA LEU A 274 -11.87 -6.43 -0.52
C LEU A 274 -11.66 -5.50 -1.72
N THR A 275 -10.45 -4.95 -1.90
CA THR A 275 -10.20 -3.88 -2.88
C THR A 275 -10.47 -4.31 -4.33
N PHE A 276 -10.05 -5.52 -4.73
CA PHE A 276 -10.27 -6.01 -6.11
C PHE A 276 -11.70 -6.42 -6.42
N TRP A 277 -12.52 -6.64 -5.39
CA TRP A 277 -13.89 -7.14 -5.53
C TRP A 277 -14.94 -6.14 -5.08
N LEU A 278 -14.56 -5.05 -4.43
CA LEU A 278 -15.48 -4.04 -3.89
C LEU A 278 -16.50 -3.53 -4.92
N PRO A 279 -16.12 -3.17 -6.17
CA PRO A 279 -17.11 -2.74 -7.16
C PRO A 279 -18.12 -3.85 -7.51
N SER A 280 -17.64 -5.10 -7.58
CA SER A 280 -18.50 -6.27 -7.83
C SER A 280 -19.40 -6.61 -6.65
N LEU A 281 -18.96 -6.37 -5.41
CA LEU A 281 -19.77 -6.56 -4.20
C LEU A 281 -20.90 -5.53 -4.14
N ILE A 282 -20.62 -4.27 -4.50
CA ILE A 282 -21.63 -3.22 -4.59
C ILE A 282 -22.61 -3.48 -5.73
N ARG A 283 -22.14 -3.95 -6.89
CA ARG A 283 -23.04 -4.35 -7.99
C ARG A 283 -23.97 -5.49 -7.58
N GLN A 284 -23.46 -6.48 -6.82
CA GLN A 284 -24.25 -7.61 -6.36
C GLN A 284 -25.39 -7.20 -5.41
N SER A 285 -25.27 -6.05 -4.72
CA SER A 285 -26.36 -5.56 -3.88
C SER A 285 -27.51 -4.91 -4.62
N GLY A 286 -27.43 -4.84 -5.96
CA GLY A 286 -28.48 -4.31 -6.82
C GLY A 286 -28.16 -2.93 -7.41
N VAL A 287 -26.97 -2.37 -7.12
CA VAL A 287 -26.55 -1.11 -7.73
C VAL A 287 -26.19 -1.32 -9.20
N THR A 288 -26.74 -0.48 -10.06
CA THR A 288 -26.49 -0.48 -11.51
C THR A 288 -25.78 0.80 -11.93
N GLY A 289 -25.06 0.73 -13.06
CA GLY A 289 -24.25 1.84 -13.58
C GLY A 289 -22.84 1.88 -12.98
N ALA A 290 -21.84 2.04 -13.85
CA ALA A 290 -20.44 2.07 -13.42
C ALA A 290 -20.15 3.33 -12.58
N LEU A 291 -20.75 4.47 -12.91
CA LEU A 291 -20.61 5.70 -12.15
C LEU A 291 -21.19 5.57 -10.74
N ASN A 292 -22.40 5.02 -10.60
CA ASN A 292 -23.03 4.83 -9.28
C ASN A 292 -22.21 3.88 -8.40
N ILE A 293 -21.74 2.76 -8.96
CA ILE A 293 -20.84 1.85 -8.26
C ILE A 293 -19.57 2.61 -7.83
N GLY A 294 -18.95 3.37 -8.74
CA GLY A 294 -17.79 4.22 -8.45
C GLY A 294 -18.03 5.20 -7.31
N LEU A 295 -19.12 5.96 -7.34
CA LEU A 295 -19.50 6.90 -6.29
C LEU A 295 -19.70 6.21 -4.94
N LEU A 296 -20.36 5.05 -4.91
CA LEU A 296 -20.59 4.32 -3.68
C LEU A 296 -19.30 3.68 -3.12
N THR A 297 -18.35 3.27 -3.96
CA THR A 297 -17.05 2.77 -3.47
C THR A 297 -16.26 3.83 -2.67
N ALA A 298 -16.48 5.12 -2.95
CA ALA A 298 -15.83 6.20 -2.22
C ALA A 298 -16.20 6.21 -0.72
N ILE A 299 -17.39 5.68 -0.35
CA ILE A 299 -17.86 5.64 1.04
C ILE A 299 -17.00 4.67 1.88
N PRO A 300 -16.85 3.37 1.54
CA PRO A 300 -15.95 2.48 2.25
C PRO A 300 -14.51 2.98 2.34
N PHE A 301 -13.97 3.55 1.27
CA PHE A 301 -12.61 4.10 1.29
C PHE A 301 -12.48 5.35 2.18
N SER A 302 -13.50 6.20 2.24
CA SER A 302 -13.55 7.35 3.16
C SER A 302 -13.55 6.90 4.62
N VAL A 303 -14.36 5.88 4.94
CA VAL A 303 -14.36 5.25 6.27
C VAL A 303 -13.00 4.61 6.58
N ALA A 304 -12.34 4.01 5.58
CA ALA A 304 -10.99 3.47 5.73
C ALA A 304 -9.95 4.55 6.05
N VAL A 305 -9.95 5.71 5.37
CA VAL A 305 -9.07 6.85 5.72
C VAL A 305 -9.28 7.27 7.17
N CYS A 306 -10.54 7.52 7.55
CA CYS A 306 -10.88 7.96 8.89
C CYS A 306 -10.46 6.95 9.96
N SER A 307 -10.80 5.67 9.76
CA SER A 307 -10.40 4.56 10.64
C SER A 307 -8.89 4.47 10.77
N MET A 308 -8.17 4.48 9.64
CA MET A 308 -6.72 4.40 9.61
C MET A 308 -6.06 5.53 10.42
N ILE A 309 -6.52 6.78 10.26
CA ILE A 309 -5.98 7.93 11.00
C ILE A 309 -6.34 7.86 12.49
N LEU A 310 -7.61 7.59 12.82
CA LEU A 310 -8.10 7.59 14.20
C LEU A 310 -7.48 6.45 15.01
N VAL A 311 -7.46 5.23 14.47
CA VAL A 311 -6.88 4.07 15.16
C VAL A 311 -5.37 4.20 15.29
N SER A 312 -4.67 4.71 14.27
CA SER A 312 -3.22 4.96 14.36
C SER A 312 -2.88 6.00 15.43
N ARG A 313 -3.60 7.14 15.46
CA ARG A 313 -3.42 8.16 16.50
C ARG A 313 -3.74 7.65 17.90
N SER A 314 -4.79 6.84 18.01
CA SER A 314 -5.20 6.20 19.26
C SER A 314 -4.14 5.23 19.76
N SER A 315 -3.57 4.41 18.87
CA SER A 315 -2.50 3.45 19.17
C SER A 315 -1.24 4.17 19.67
N ASP A 316 -0.84 5.24 18.98
CA ASP A 316 0.30 6.08 19.38
C ASP A 316 0.07 6.75 20.75
N ARG A 317 -1.14 7.26 21.00
CA ARG A 317 -1.49 7.93 22.26
C ARG A 317 -1.52 6.97 23.44
N MET A 318 -2.13 5.79 23.27
CA MET A 318 -2.23 4.78 24.33
C MET A 318 -0.98 3.92 24.46
N ARG A 319 -0.05 4.00 23.50
CA ARG A 319 1.11 3.09 23.38
C ARG A 319 0.69 1.62 23.44
N GLU A 320 -0.48 1.35 22.89
CA GLU A 320 -1.12 0.04 22.87
C GLU A 320 -1.24 -0.35 21.41
N ARG A 321 -0.49 -1.37 20.97
CA ARG A 321 -0.44 -1.79 19.57
C ARG A 321 -1.20 -3.08 19.34
N ARG A 322 -1.32 -3.93 20.36
CA ARG A 322 -1.92 -5.26 20.25
C ARG A 322 -3.43 -5.17 20.01
N TRP A 323 -4.17 -4.52 20.90
CA TRP A 323 -5.61 -4.35 20.77
C TRP A 323 -5.99 -3.42 19.62
N HIS A 324 -5.18 -2.40 19.36
CA HIS A 324 -5.36 -1.54 18.18
C HIS A 324 -5.19 -2.28 16.86
N LEU A 325 -4.58 -3.46 16.84
CA LEU A 325 -4.56 -4.32 15.65
C LEU A 325 -5.67 -5.38 15.67
N ILE A 326 -5.95 -5.99 16.84
CA ILE A 326 -7.00 -7.01 17.00
C ILE A 326 -8.39 -6.44 16.70
N VAL A 327 -8.74 -5.27 17.22
CA VAL A 327 -10.08 -4.69 17.05
C VAL A 327 -10.37 -4.41 15.58
N PRO A 328 -9.49 -3.74 14.80
CA PRO A 328 -9.70 -3.60 13.36
C PRO A 328 -9.76 -4.92 12.60
N PHE A 329 -8.99 -5.95 12.98
CA PHE A 329 -9.15 -7.29 12.38
C PHE A 329 -10.57 -7.84 12.60
N CYS A 330 -11.08 -7.76 13.83
CA CYS A 330 -12.44 -8.20 14.16
C CYS A 330 -13.50 -7.38 13.42
N CYS A 331 -13.34 -6.05 13.34
CA CYS A 331 -14.23 -5.18 12.57
C CYS A 331 -14.19 -5.53 11.08
N GLY A 332 -13.01 -5.78 10.52
CA GLY A 332 -12.82 -6.21 9.14
C GLY A 332 -13.56 -7.53 8.86
N ALA A 333 -13.37 -8.52 9.73
CA ALA A 333 -14.03 -9.82 9.64
C ALA A 333 -15.55 -9.71 9.75
N ALA A 334 -16.05 -8.96 10.74
CA ALA A 334 -17.47 -8.71 10.92
C ALA A 334 -18.07 -8.01 9.71
N GLY A 335 -17.41 -6.97 9.18
CA GLY A 335 -17.86 -6.27 7.98
C GLY A 335 -17.95 -7.17 6.75
N LEU A 336 -16.96 -8.04 6.51
CA LEU A 336 -17.00 -9.00 5.41
C LEU A 336 -18.09 -10.07 5.59
N ALA A 337 -18.27 -10.58 6.80
CA ALA A 337 -19.34 -11.54 7.07
C ALA A 337 -20.74 -10.91 6.91
N LEU A 338 -20.93 -9.69 7.42
CA LEU A 338 -22.19 -8.96 7.33
C LEU A 338 -22.50 -8.53 5.89
N SER A 339 -21.49 -8.20 5.07
CA SER A 339 -21.72 -7.84 3.66
C SER A 339 -22.22 -9.04 2.84
N ALA A 340 -21.82 -10.26 3.21
CA ALA A 340 -22.33 -11.49 2.63
C ALA A 340 -23.75 -11.82 3.10
N VAL A 341 -24.08 -11.57 4.37
CA VAL A 341 -25.42 -11.82 4.93
C VAL A 341 -26.46 -10.83 4.39
N PHE A 342 -26.08 -9.55 4.27
CA PHE A 342 -26.97 -8.49 3.78
C PHE A 342 -26.73 -8.17 2.30
N SER A 343 -26.34 -9.17 1.49
CA SER A 343 -26.03 -8.96 0.07
C SER A 343 -27.17 -8.31 -0.68
N ASP A 344 -28.43 -8.61 -0.33
CA ASP A 344 -29.61 -8.14 -1.07
C ASP A 344 -30.09 -6.74 -0.67
N ASN A 345 -29.45 -6.11 0.33
CA ASN A 345 -29.82 -4.76 0.80
C ASN A 345 -28.65 -3.80 0.59
N VAL A 346 -28.78 -2.89 -0.37
CA VAL A 346 -27.73 -1.91 -0.74
C VAL A 346 -27.18 -1.15 0.48
N ALA A 347 -28.05 -0.62 1.33
CA ALA A 347 -27.63 0.23 2.45
C ALA A 347 -26.86 -0.58 3.51
N LEU A 348 -27.37 -1.75 3.89
CA LEU A 348 -26.73 -2.62 4.88
C LEU A 348 -25.44 -3.24 4.33
N SER A 349 -25.43 -3.68 3.08
CA SER A 349 -24.24 -4.18 2.40
C SER A 349 -23.15 -3.10 2.35
N LEU A 350 -23.50 -1.87 1.98
CA LEU A 350 -22.55 -0.76 1.91
C LEU A 350 -22.01 -0.38 3.30
N ALA A 351 -22.86 -0.35 4.32
CA ALA A 351 -22.41 -0.12 5.71
C ALA A 351 -21.46 -1.22 6.19
N ALA A 352 -21.76 -2.48 5.87
CA ALA A 352 -20.89 -3.62 6.19
C ALA A 352 -19.56 -3.58 5.42
N LEU A 353 -19.58 -3.23 4.14
CA LEU A 353 -18.37 -3.03 3.33
C LEU A 353 -17.53 -1.84 3.83
N ALA A 354 -18.16 -0.79 4.34
CA ALA A 354 -17.47 0.33 4.94
C ALA A 354 -16.79 -0.06 6.26
N LEU A 355 -17.45 -0.88 7.09
CA LEU A 355 -16.84 -1.48 8.28
C LEU A 355 -15.68 -2.41 7.89
N ALA A 356 -15.86 -3.23 6.85
CA ALA A 356 -14.84 -4.14 6.33
C ALA A 356 -13.59 -3.38 5.85
N ALA A 357 -13.78 -2.29 5.10
CA ALA A 357 -12.71 -1.42 4.62
C ALA A 357 -12.02 -0.70 5.77
N GLY A 358 -12.81 -0.14 6.69
CA GLY A 358 -12.35 0.51 7.91
C GLY A 358 -11.45 -0.38 8.75
N GLY A 359 -11.84 -1.64 8.96
CA GLY A 359 -11.04 -2.61 9.69
C GLY A 359 -9.81 -3.07 8.91
N SER A 360 -10.01 -3.59 7.69
CA SER A 360 -8.95 -4.25 6.92
C SER A 360 -7.83 -3.28 6.53
N LEU A 361 -8.13 -2.08 6.05
CA LEU A 361 -7.10 -1.13 5.63
C LEU A 361 -6.39 -0.48 6.82
N ALA A 362 -7.08 -0.26 7.95
CA ALA A 362 -6.45 0.30 9.15
C ALA A 362 -5.41 -0.65 9.78
N THR A 363 -5.54 -1.97 9.58
CA THR A 363 -4.53 -2.93 10.08
C THR A 363 -3.16 -2.76 9.43
N SER A 364 -3.07 -2.24 8.20
CA SER A 364 -1.81 -2.16 7.44
C SER A 364 -0.72 -1.31 8.10
N PRO A 365 -0.93 -0.01 8.39
CA PRO A 365 0.10 0.81 9.04
C PRO A 365 0.41 0.33 10.48
N LEU A 366 -0.62 -0.15 11.19
CA LEU A 366 -0.50 -0.65 12.56
C LEU A 366 0.34 -1.91 12.62
N PHE A 367 0.18 -2.82 11.66
CA PHE A 367 0.98 -4.03 11.57
C PHE A 367 2.47 -3.71 11.48
N TRP A 368 2.87 -2.75 10.64
CA TRP A 368 4.30 -2.42 10.45
C TRP A 368 4.98 -1.84 11.70
N SER A 369 4.21 -1.43 12.70
CA SER A 369 4.73 -1.06 14.01
C SER A 369 5.18 -2.27 14.86
N LEU A 370 4.75 -3.50 14.54
CA LEU A 370 5.11 -4.72 15.27
C LEU A 370 6.50 -5.25 14.89
N PRO A 371 6.83 -5.54 13.61
CA PRO A 371 8.15 -6.02 13.25
C PRO A 371 9.24 -5.02 13.65
N THR A 372 8.97 -3.72 13.54
CA THR A 372 9.93 -2.66 13.90
C THR A 372 10.20 -2.56 15.40
N ALA A 373 9.26 -3.00 16.26
CA ALA A 373 9.46 -3.08 17.71
C ALA A 373 10.15 -4.39 18.15
N LEU A 374 9.94 -5.48 17.39
CA LEU A 374 10.41 -6.82 17.74
C LEU A 374 11.76 -7.17 17.13
N LEU A 375 12.09 -6.59 15.98
CA LEU A 375 13.33 -6.83 15.25
C LEU A 375 14.25 -5.62 15.44
N SER A 376 15.41 -5.85 16.06
CA SER A 376 16.46 -4.85 16.24
C SER A 376 17.76 -5.27 15.55
N GLY A 377 18.55 -4.28 15.14
CA GLY A 377 19.88 -4.47 14.54
C GLY A 377 19.88 -5.02 13.11
N ALA A 378 21.08 -5.43 12.69
CA ALA A 378 21.46 -6.22 11.52
C ALA A 378 20.37 -6.91 10.68
N GLY A 379 19.59 -7.78 11.32
CA GLY A 379 18.66 -8.68 10.65
C GLY A 379 17.25 -8.13 10.51
N ALA A 380 16.96 -6.97 11.11
CA ALA A 380 15.63 -6.38 11.07
C ALA A 380 15.22 -5.99 9.66
N ALA A 381 16.12 -5.40 8.87
CA ALA A 381 15.84 -5.01 7.49
C ALA A 381 15.54 -6.22 6.60
N ALA A 382 16.37 -7.27 6.70
CA ALA A 382 16.16 -8.52 5.97
C ALA A 382 14.85 -9.23 6.41
N GLY A 383 14.52 -9.19 7.70
CA GLY A 383 13.30 -9.79 8.24
C GLY A 383 12.05 -9.06 7.77
N ILE A 384 12.08 -7.73 7.78
CA ILE A 384 11.01 -6.87 7.23
C ILE A 384 10.80 -7.15 5.73
N ALA A 385 11.88 -7.28 4.96
CA ALA A 385 11.80 -7.61 3.54
C ALA A 385 11.18 -9.00 3.30
N MET A 386 11.57 -10.00 4.09
CA MET A 386 10.98 -11.35 4.03
C MET A 386 9.49 -11.33 4.38
N ILE A 387 9.10 -10.63 5.45
CA ILE A 387 7.70 -10.47 5.86
C ILE A 387 6.88 -9.87 4.72
N ASN A 388 7.35 -8.78 4.11
CA ASN A 388 6.67 -8.12 2.99
C ASN A 388 6.50 -9.06 1.79
N SER A 389 7.59 -9.74 1.42
CA SER A 389 7.62 -10.63 0.24
C SER A 389 6.64 -11.79 0.39
N PHE A 390 6.62 -12.44 1.57
CA PHE A 390 5.67 -13.51 1.86
C PHE A 390 4.23 -12.99 1.92
N ALA A 391 4.00 -11.85 2.55
CA ALA A 391 2.66 -11.26 2.66
C ALA A 391 2.08 -10.86 1.30
N ASN A 392 2.90 -10.39 0.35
CA ASN A 392 2.44 -10.05 -1.00
C ASN A 392 1.89 -11.26 -1.77
N LEU A 393 2.27 -12.50 -1.42
CA LEU A 393 1.63 -13.70 -2.00
C LEU A 393 0.13 -13.77 -1.67
N ALA A 394 -0.32 -13.16 -0.57
CA ALA A 394 -1.74 -13.02 -0.28
C ALA A 394 -2.49 -12.21 -1.36
N GLY A 395 -1.81 -11.27 -2.02
CA GLY A 395 -2.33 -10.53 -3.16
C GLY A 395 -2.55 -11.41 -4.40
N PHE A 396 -1.83 -12.52 -4.54
CA PHE A 396 -2.11 -13.56 -5.53
C PHE A 396 -3.27 -14.45 -5.10
N VAL A 397 -3.21 -14.97 -3.86
CA VAL A 397 -4.17 -15.95 -3.35
C VAL A 397 -5.58 -15.36 -3.23
N SER A 398 -5.73 -14.14 -2.72
CA SER A 398 -7.04 -13.54 -2.46
C SER A 398 -7.94 -13.40 -3.70
N PRO A 399 -7.56 -12.68 -4.77
CA PRO A 399 -8.45 -12.50 -5.92
C PRO A 399 -8.70 -13.82 -6.66
N TYR A 400 -7.71 -14.71 -6.73
CA TYR A 400 -7.86 -16.01 -7.40
C TYR A 400 -8.82 -16.92 -6.64
N MET A 401 -8.68 -17.03 -5.32
CA MET A 401 -9.58 -17.80 -4.46
C MET A 401 -11.02 -17.30 -4.57
N ILE A 402 -11.26 -15.98 -4.51
CA ILE A 402 -12.60 -15.41 -4.64
C ILE A 402 -13.18 -15.72 -6.02
N GLY A 403 -12.37 -15.66 -7.09
CA GLY A 403 -12.77 -16.01 -8.44
C GLY A 403 -13.21 -17.47 -8.59
N LEU A 404 -12.41 -18.41 -8.06
CA LEU A 404 -12.74 -19.85 -8.06
C LEU A 404 -14.03 -20.14 -7.28
N ILE A 405 -14.17 -19.56 -6.09
CA ILE A 405 -15.38 -19.73 -5.27
C ILE A 405 -16.60 -19.17 -6.01
N LYS A 406 -16.47 -18.00 -6.64
CA LYS A 406 -17.59 -17.39 -7.36
C LYS A 406 -18.00 -18.19 -8.58
N ASP A 407 -17.07 -18.69 -9.38
CA ASP A 407 -17.42 -19.55 -10.52
C ASP A 407 -18.10 -20.85 -10.04
N ALA A 408 -17.61 -21.46 -8.95
CA ALA A 408 -18.15 -22.71 -8.41
C ALA A 408 -19.52 -22.58 -7.74
N THR A 409 -19.77 -21.46 -7.04
CA THR A 409 -20.97 -21.27 -6.20
C THR A 409 -21.94 -20.23 -6.75
N GLN A 410 -21.57 -19.52 -7.81
CA GLN A 410 -22.27 -18.35 -8.37
C GLN A 410 -22.49 -17.19 -7.37
N SER A 411 -21.81 -17.23 -6.21
CA SER A 411 -21.92 -16.23 -5.14
C SER A 411 -20.55 -15.85 -4.60
N THR A 412 -20.37 -14.60 -4.16
CA THR A 412 -19.16 -14.20 -3.42
C THR A 412 -19.25 -14.46 -1.91
N ASN A 413 -20.41 -14.88 -1.40
CA ASN A 413 -20.67 -14.94 0.04
C ASN A 413 -19.71 -15.89 0.77
N LEU A 414 -19.50 -17.09 0.22
CA LEU A 414 -18.55 -18.05 0.79
C LEU A 414 -17.13 -17.47 0.82
N ALA A 415 -16.72 -16.74 -0.21
CA ALA A 415 -15.39 -16.13 -0.25
C ALA A 415 -15.23 -15.04 0.81
N MET A 416 -16.28 -14.26 1.09
CA MET A 416 -16.28 -13.25 2.16
C MET A 416 -16.18 -13.90 3.55
N PHE A 417 -16.86 -15.02 3.78
CA PHE A 417 -16.72 -15.79 5.03
C PHE A 417 -15.31 -16.37 5.21
N VAL A 418 -14.70 -16.87 4.13
CA VAL A 418 -13.31 -17.35 4.19
C VAL A 418 -12.36 -16.19 4.53
N LEU A 419 -12.49 -15.04 3.88
CA LEU A 419 -11.69 -13.85 4.21
C LEU A 419 -11.91 -13.36 5.64
N ALA A 420 -13.17 -13.38 6.12
CA ALA A 420 -13.48 -13.06 7.51
C ALA A 420 -12.76 -14.03 8.48
N GLY A 421 -12.77 -15.33 8.18
CA GLY A 421 -12.01 -16.34 8.93
C GLY A 421 -10.51 -16.04 8.96
N VAL A 422 -9.91 -15.68 7.81
CA VAL A 422 -8.49 -15.29 7.73
C VAL A 422 -8.19 -14.05 8.58
N LEU A 423 -9.06 -13.04 8.58
CA LEU A 423 -8.89 -11.87 9.43
C LEU A 423 -8.99 -12.21 10.92
N LEU A 424 -9.90 -13.11 11.31
CA LEU A 424 -9.96 -13.63 12.68
C LEU A 424 -8.72 -14.45 13.06
N CYS A 425 -8.15 -15.22 12.13
CA CYS A 425 -6.84 -15.86 12.34
C CYS A 425 -5.74 -14.82 12.57
N GLY A 426 -5.73 -13.72 11.81
CA GLY A 426 -4.83 -12.58 12.02
C GLY A 426 -4.99 -11.95 13.42
N ALA A 427 -6.22 -11.78 13.88
CA ALA A 427 -6.53 -11.31 15.25
C ALA A 427 -6.00 -12.28 16.32
N ALA A 428 -6.27 -13.58 16.17
CA ALA A 428 -5.83 -14.62 17.08
C ALA A 428 -4.29 -14.71 17.15
N LEU A 429 -3.62 -14.70 16.00
CA LEU A 429 -2.16 -14.68 15.93
C LEU A 429 -1.58 -13.43 16.62
N THR A 430 -2.18 -12.27 16.40
CA THR A 430 -1.79 -11.02 17.05
C THR A 430 -1.95 -11.09 18.57
N TYR A 431 -3.01 -11.73 19.06
CA TYR A 431 -3.22 -11.92 20.50
C TYR A 431 -2.08 -12.73 21.15
N THR A 432 -1.50 -13.70 20.43
CA THR A 432 -0.34 -14.48 20.90
C THR A 432 0.97 -13.68 20.98
N VAL A 433 1.00 -12.45 20.45
CA VAL A 433 2.19 -11.58 20.56
C VAL A 433 2.22 -10.98 21.97
N PRO A 434 3.33 -11.13 22.73
CA PRO A 434 3.40 -10.63 24.10
C PRO A 434 3.23 -9.10 24.16
N ALA A 435 2.19 -8.63 24.87
CA ALA A 435 1.86 -7.21 24.96
C ALA A 435 3.03 -6.35 25.46
N ARG A 436 3.84 -6.87 26.39
CA ARG A 436 5.01 -6.17 26.95
C ARG A 436 6.10 -5.84 25.91
N LEU A 437 6.13 -6.56 24.80
CA LEU A 437 7.12 -6.35 23.74
C LEU A 437 6.69 -5.28 22.74
N VAL A 438 5.38 -5.05 22.61
CA VAL A 438 4.80 -4.26 21.51
C VAL A 438 4.08 -3.00 22.01
N ASN A 439 3.57 -2.99 23.24
CA ASN A 439 2.93 -1.83 23.84
C ASN A 439 4.00 -0.92 24.45
N LYS A 440 4.64 -0.10 23.61
CA LYS A 440 5.71 0.85 23.96
C LYS A 440 5.61 2.15 23.20
#